data_AF-A0A4S8L5T3-F1
#
_entry.id   AF-A0A4S8L5T3-F1
#
_cell.length_a   1.000
_cell.length_b   1.000
_cell.length_c   1.000
_cell.angle_alpha   90.00
_cell.angle_beta   90.00
_cell.angle_gamma   90.00
#
_symmetry.space_group_name_H-M   'P 1'
#
loop_
_entity.id
_entity.type
_entity.pdbx_description
1 polymer ?
#
loop_
_entity_poly.entity_id
_entity_poly.type
_entity_poly.pdbx_seq_one_letter_code
_entity_poly.pdbx_strand_id
1 'polypeptide(L)'
;VDPGSSRTSQRAELLGVLAGLDMFTKLDMYERLDGDREDYGWVICTDSEYVVKGITEYYPAWKANDWMRANSNAPPANLDLFHKLDSTLRSMEVSSIPVGFWRIPREHNRLADQLAAQGSF
;
A
#
# COMPACT_ATOMS: atom_id res chain seq x y z
N VAL A 1 -12.62 -6.88 -8.53
CA VAL A 1 -13.67 -6.58 -7.53
C VAL A 1 -13.45 -7.52 -6.37
N ASP A 2 -13.33 -7.00 -5.15
CA ASP A 2 -12.97 -7.76 -3.95
C ASP A 2 -14.23 -8.46 -3.37
N PRO A 3 -14.41 -9.78 -3.53
CA PRO A 3 -15.66 -10.44 -3.19
C PRO A 3 -15.78 -10.65 -1.67
N GLY A 4 -16.83 -10.13 -1.04
CA GLY A 4 -17.25 -10.54 0.31
C GLY A 4 -16.93 -9.58 1.47
N SER A 5 -16.40 -8.38 1.23
CA SER A 5 -16.17 -7.36 2.27
C SER A 5 -16.97 -6.07 2.02
N SER A 6 -17.42 -5.41 3.08
CA SER A 6 -18.09 -4.11 3.01
C SER A 6 -17.14 -3.06 2.44
N ARG A 7 -17.56 -2.33 1.40
CA ARG A 7 -16.75 -1.27 0.78
C ARG A 7 -16.57 -0.12 1.77
N THR A 8 -15.33 0.20 2.09
CA THR A 8 -14.95 1.33 2.96
C THR A 8 -13.85 2.15 2.28
N SER A 9 -13.74 3.43 2.62
CA SER A 9 -12.66 4.31 2.12
C SER A 9 -11.29 3.70 2.40
N GLN A 10 -11.07 3.23 3.62
CA GLN A 10 -9.82 2.59 4.06
C GLN A 10 -9.45 1.38 3.21
N ARG A 11 -10.42 0.54 2.85
CA ARG A 11 -10.17 -0.63 2.01
C ARG A 11 -9.84 -0.21 0.57
N ALA A 12 -10.54 0.78 0.04
CA ALA A 12 -10.25 1.34 -1.28
C ALA A 12 -8.87 1.99 -1.35
N GLU A 13 -8.45 2.71 -0.32
CA GLU A 13 -7.11 3.30 -0.20
C GLU A 13 -6.02 2.22 -0.24
N LEU A 14 -6.16 1.15 0.54
CA LEU A 14 -5.22 0.02 0.51
C LEU A 14 -5.17 -0.69 -0.85
N LEU A 15 -6.32 -0.87 -1.48
CA LEU A 15 -6.39 -1.47 -2.82
C LEU A 15 -5.74 -0.56 -3.88
N GLY A 16 -5.89 0.76 -3.77
CA GLY A 16 -5.24 1.73 -4.64
C GLY A 16 -3.71 1.65 -4.54
N VAL A 17 -3.18 1.54 -3.33
CA VAL A 17 -1.73 1.34 -3.09
C VAL A 17 -1.25 0.03 -3.72
N LEU A 18 -1.96 -1.07 -3.47
CA LEU A 18 -1.61 -2.38 -4.04
C LEU A 18 -1.62 -2.38 -5.57
N ALA A 19 -2.59 -1.68 -6.18
CA ALA A 19 -2.65 -1.52 -7.64
C ALA A 19 -1.46 -0.71 -8.17
N GLY A 20 -1.07 0.37 -7.47
CA GLY A 20 0.12 1.16 -7.81
C GLY A 20 1.40 0.33 -7.75
N LEU A 21 1.59 -0.47 -6.70
CA LEU A 21 2.76 -1.35 -6.55
C LEU A 21 2.84 -2.44 -7.64
N ASP A 22 1.70 -3.03 -8.00
CA ASP A 22 1.63 -3.99 -9.11
C ASP A 22 2.04 -3.34 -10.45
N MET A 23 1.64 -2.08 -10.66
CA MET A 23 2.04 -1.31 -11.84
C MET A 23 3.54 -1.00 -11.83
N PHE A 24 4.11 -0.58 -10.70
CA PHE A 24 5.56 -0.33 -10.58
C PHE A 24 6.37 -1.58 -10.83
N THR A 25 5.94 -2.73 -10.31
CA THR A 25 6.64 -4.01 -10.55
C THR A 25 6.69 -4.34 -12.05
N LYS A 26 5.62 -4.04 -12.79
CA LYS A 26 5.59 -4.22 -14.25
C LYS A 26 6.49 -3.23 -14.98
N LEU A 27 6.49 -1.96 -14.59
CA LEU A 27 7.33 -0.92 -15.20
C LEU A 27 8.82 -1.15 -14.94
N ASP A 28 9.19 -1.50 -13.70
CA ASP A 28 10.56 -1.84 -13.30
C ASP A 28 11.12 -2.99 -14.13
N MET A 29 10.29 -3.98 -14.47
CA MET A 29 10.68 -5.08 -15.36
C MET A 29 11.08 -4.58 -16.77
N TYR A 30 10.39 -3.57 -17.30
CA TYR A 30 10.73 -2.98 -18.60
C TYR A 30 12.02 -2.17 -18.54
N GLU A 31 12.20 -1.35 -17.51
CA GLU A 31 13.41 -0.52 -17.35
C GLU A 31 14.68 -1.36 -17.15
N ARG A 32 14.60 -2.50 -16.44
CA ARG A 32 15.72 -3.46 -16.31
C ARG A 32 16.24 -3.99 -17.64
N LEU A 33 15.39 -4.08 -18.66
CA LEU A 33 15.75 -4.62 -19.96
C LEU A 33 16.55 -3.61 -20.81
N ASP A 34 16.53 -2.33 -20.45
CA ASP A 34 17.12 -1.24 -21.24
C ASP A 34 18.53 -0.80 -20.76
N GLY A 35 19.07 -1.46 -19.73
CA GLY A 35 20.53 -1.57 -19.55
C GLY A 35 21.24 -0.56 -18.64
N ASP A 36 20.59 0.50 -18.16
CA ASP A 36 21.20 1.44 -17.21
C ASP A 36 20.40 1.49 -15.91
N ARG A 37 21.03 1.13 -14.79
CA ARG A 37 20.46 1.35 -13.45
C ARG A 37 21.37 2.21 -12.60
N GLU A 38 20.91 3.42 -12.33
CA GLU A 38 21.19 4.10 -11.07
C GLU A 38 20.37 3.43 -9.96
N ASP A 39 20.81 3.52 -8.70
CA ASP A 39 20.03 3.06 -7.55
C ASP A 39 18.78 3.93 -7.39
N TYR A 40 17.63 3.50 -7.91
CA TYR A 40 16.35 4.19 -7.75
C TYR A 40 15.40 3.47 -6.81
N GLY A 41 14.65 4.25 -6.02
CA GLY A 41 13.60 3.78 -5.12
C GLY A 41 12.28 4.43 -5.45
N TRP A 42 11.18 3.74 -5.11
CA TRP A 42 9.83 4.28 -5.29
C TRP A 42 9.34 4.89 -3.99
N VAL A 43 8.59 5.99 -4.09
CA VAL A 43 7.88 6.57 -2.94
C VAL A 43 6.39 6.59 -3.26
N ILE A 44 5.60 5.91 -2.43
CA ILE A 44 4.15 6.01 -2.47
C ILE A 44 3.75 7.29 -1.74
N CYS A 45 3.33 8.28 -2.52
CA CYS A 45 2.72 9.50 -2.01
C CYS A 45 1.22 9.26 -1.82
N THR A 46 0.72 9.45 -0.60
CA THR A 46 -0.70 9.30 -0.28
C THR A 46 -1.10 10.29 0.81
N ASP A 47 -2.33 10.79 0.79
CA ASP A 47 -2.89 11.57 1.90
C ASP A 47 -3.54 10.67 2.98
N SER A 48 -3.62 9.36 2.74
CA SER A 48 -4.17 8.39 3.69
C SER A 48 -3.22 8.17 4.87
N GLU A 49 -3.58 8.75 6.00
CA GLU A 49 -2.95 8.43 7.28
C GLU A 49 -3.11 6.94 7.63
N TYR A 50 -4.24 6.33 7.25
CA TYR A 50 -4.52 4.93 7.53
C TYR A 50 -3.54 4.00 6.83
N VAL A 51 -3.20 4.26 5.57
CA VAL A 51 -2.18 3.51 4.83
C VAL A 51 -0.81 3.69 5.47
N VAL A 52 -0.38 4.95 5.67
CA VAL A 52 0.97 5.25 6.17
C VAL A 52 1.17 4.65 7.55
N LYS A 53 0.33 5.00 8.53
CA LYS A 53 0.43 4.42 9.88
C LYS A 53 0.16 2.92 9.88
N GLY A 54 -0.72 2.46 9.00
CA GLY A 54 -1.03 1.05 8.84
C GLY A 54 0.20 0.20 8.61
N ILE A 55 1.08 0.60 7.67
CA ILE A 55 2.29 -0.16 7.35
C ILE A 55 3.46 0.17 8.28
N THR A 56 3.60 1.42 8.74
CA THR A 56 4.78 1.83 9.53
C THR A 56 4.64 1.64 11.03
N GLU A 57 3.41 1.65 11.58
CA GLU A 57 3.16 1.60 13.02
C GLU A 57 2.28 0.41 13.40
N TYR A 58 1.12 0.27 12.76
CA TYR A 58 0.09 -0.66 13.21
C TYR A 58 0.42 -2.10 12.86
N TYR A 59 0.81 -2.38 11.61
CA TYR A 59 1.11 -3.74 11.17
C TYR A 59 2.27 -4.39 11.97
N PRO A 60 3.39 -3.69 12.25
CA PRO A 60 4.41 -4.21 13.16
C PRO A 60 3.87 -4.49 14.57
N ALA A 61 3.05 -3.60 15.12
CA ALA A 61 2.45 -3.78 16.45
C ALA A 61 1.46 -4.96 16.49
N TRP A 62 0.62 -5.13 15.47
CA TRP A 62 -0.30 -6.26 15.34
C TRP A 62 0.47 -7.56 15.19
N LYS A 63 1.55 -7.58 14.40
CA LYS A 63 2.42 -8.75 14.25
C LYS A 63 3.06 -9.16 15.58
N ALA A 64 3.48 -8.19 16.40
CA ALA A 64 4.03 -8.45 17.72
C ALA A 64 2.99 -8.93 18.74
N ASN A 65 1.69 -8.68 18.48
CA ASN A 65 0.57 -9.04 19.34
C ASN A 65 -0.31 -10.13 18.71
N ASP A 66 0.31 -11.10 18.01
CA ASP A 66 -0.35 -12.26 17.38
C ASP A 66 -1.61 -11.91 16.56
N TRP A 67 -1.53 -10.79 15.82
CA TRP A 67 -2.58 -10.27 14.95
C TRP A 67 -3.86 -9.88 15.66
N MET A 68 -3.76 -9.48 16.93
CA MET A 68 -4.88 -8.96 17.72
C MET A 68 -4.75 -7.45 17.97
N ARG A 69 -5.89 -6.77 18.08
CA ARG A 69 -5.89 -5.34 18.47
C ARG A 69 -5.56 -5.20 19.96
N ALA A 70 -4.83 -4.14 20.31
CA ALA A 70 -4.43 -3.87 21.70
C ALA A 70 -5.61 -3.82 22.69
N ASN A 71 -6.77 -3.31 22.27
CA ASN A 71 -7.93 -3.09 23.14
C ASN A 71 -9.06 -4.12 22.93
N SER A 72 -8.85 -5.19 22.16
CA SER A 72 -9.88 -6.21 21.93
C SER A 72 -9.28 -7.54 21.50
N ASN A 73 -9.88 -8.65 21.91
CA ASN A 73 -9.49 -10.00 21.47
C ASN A 73 -9.98 -10.35 20.05
N ALA A 74 -9.90 -9.38 19.15
CA ALA A 74 -10.39 -9.47 17.78
C ALA A 74 -9.31 -8.96 16.79
N PRO A 75 -9.25 -9.54 15.59
CA PRO A 75 -8.31 -9.10 14.57
C PRO A 75 -8.51 -7.64 14.13
N PRO A 76 -7.44 -6.95 13.70
CA PRO A 76 -7.53 -5.68 12.99
C PRO A 76 -8.38 -5.78 11.72
N ALA A 77 -9.03 -4.67 11.37
CA ALA A 77 -9.74 -4.58 10.09
C ALA A 77 -8.74 -4.55 8.93
N ASN A 78 -9.15 -5.08 7.77
CA ASN A 78 -8.35 -5.11 6.53
C ASN A 78 -6.98 -5.80 6.66
N LEU A 79 -6.81 -6.67 7.66
CA LEU A 79 -5.55 -7.39 7.90
C LEU A 79 -5.11 -8.21 6.67
N ASP A 80 -6.08 -8.74 5.93
CA ASP A 80 -5.86 -9.44 4.66
C ASP A 80 -5.13 -8.58 3.62
N LEU A 81 -5.51 -7.30 3.49
CA LEU A 81 -4.85 -6.37 2.58
C LEU A 81 -3.48 -5.93 3.10
N PHE A 82 -3.33 -5.77 4.41
CA PHE A 82 -2.02 -5.46 4.99
C PHE A 82 -1.02 -6.61 4.84
N HIS A 83 -1.45 -7.86 5.00
CA HIS A 83 -0.62 -9.03 4.69
C HIS A 83 -0.20 -9.03 3.23
N LYS A 84 -1.13 -8.73 2.32
CA LYS A 84 -0.82 -8.64 0.89
C LYS A 84 0.18 -7.51 0.62
N LEU A 85 0.00 -6.36 1.24
CA LEU A 85 0.90 -5.20 1.10
C LEU A 85 2.31 -5.52 1.60
N ASP A 86 2.46 -6.06 2.81
CA ASP A 86 3.76 -6.47 3.38
C ASP A 86 4.43 -7.53 2.51
N SER A 87 3.68 -8.51 2.01
CA SER A 87 4.21 -9.53 1.08
C SER A 87 4.74 -8.92 -0.22
N THR A 88 3.98 -8.00 -0.83
CA THR A 88 4.42 -7.29 -2.04
C THR A 88 5.68 -6.46 -1.79
N LEU A 89 5.72 -5.67 -0.71
CA LEU A 89 6.88 -4.85 -0.35
C LEU A 89 8.13 -5.70 -0.12
N ARG A 90 8.02 -6.83 0.58
CA ARG A 90 9.13 -7.77 0.78
C ARG A 90 9.65 -8.35 -0.54
N SER A 91 8.76 -8.68 -1.46
CA SER A 91 9.15 -9.18 -2.78
C SER A 91 9.93 -8.13 -3.58
N MET A 92 9.55 -6.85 -3.45
CA MET A 92 10.25 -5.73 -4.09
C MET A 92 11.61 -5.48 -3.44
N GLU A 93 11.70 -5.55 -2.10
CA GLU A 93 12.95 -5.43 -1.36
C GLU A 93 13.96 -6.53 -1.75
N VAL A 94 13.52 -7.79 -1.87
CA VAL A 94 14.35 -8.89 -2.39
C VAL A 94 14.83 -8.62 -3.81
N SER A 95 14.03 -7.91 -4.60
CA SER A 95 14.39 -7.48 -5.96
C SER A 95 15.25 -6.20 -5.98
N SER A 96 15.73 -5.73 -4.81
CA SER A 96 16.51 -4.50 -4.62
C SER A 96 15.77 -3.23 -5.06
N ILE A 97 14.46 -3.20 -4.87
CA ILE A 97 13.61 -2.04 -5.16
C ILE A 97 13.12 -1.48 -3.81
N PRO A 98 13.78 -0.46 -3.24
CA PRO A 98 13.32 0.15 -2.01
C PRO A 98 12.01 0.91 -2.26
N VAL A 99 11.03 0.74 -1.36
CA VAL A 99 9.74 1.44 -1.41
C VAL A 99 9.51 2.21 -0.12
N GLY A 100 9.41 3.53 -0.22
CA GLY A 100 9.06 4.43 0.87
C GLY A 100 7.59 4.84 0.84
N PHE A 101 7.08 5.34 1.96
CA PHE A 101 5.76 5.94 2.07
C PHE A 101 5.89 7.38 2.54
N TRP A 102 5.26 8.31 1.83
CA TRP A 102 5.21 9.71 2.22
C TRP A 102 3.75 10.16 2.33
N ARG A 103 3.35 10.51 3.56
CA ARG A 103 2.08 11.19 3.78
C ARG A 103 2.15 12.62 3.25
N ILE A 104 1.37 12.90 2.21
CA ILE A 104 1.27 14.23 1.61
C ILE A 104 -0.04 14.93 2.03
N PRO A 105 -0.07 16.27 2.06
CA PRO A 105 -1.32 17.01 2.18
C PRO A 105 -2.31 16.68 1.04
N ARG A 106 -3.60 16.65 1.36
CA ARG A 106 -4.67 16.24 0.43
C ARG A 106 -4.73 17.09 -0.83
N GLU A 107 -4.41 18.38 -0.73
CA GLU A 107 -4.33 19.29 -1.86
C GLU A 107 -3.32 18.87 -2.93
N HIS A 108 -2.30 18.08 -2.56
CA HIS A 108 -1.32 17.52 -3.48
C HIS A 108 -1.76 16.16 -4.05
N ASN A 109 -2.81 15.53 -3.51
CA ASN A 109 -3.33 14.24 -3.95
C ASN A 109 -4.62 14.35 -4.81
N ARG A 110 -4.98 15.56 -5.26
CA ARG A 110 -6.27 15.83 -5.93
C ARG A 110 -6.53 14.98 -7.17
N LEU A 111 -5.50 14.69 -7.97
CA LEU A 111 -5.65 13.87 -9.17
C LEU A 111 -6.02 12.42 -8.83
N ALA A 112 -5.34 11.83 -7.85
CA ALA A 112 -5.64 10.48 -7.39
C ALA A 112 -7.04 10.40 -6.77
N ASP A 113 -7.42 11.40 -5.98
CA ASP A 113 -8.78 11.54 -5.42
C ASP A 113 -9.85 11.56 -6.53
N GLN A 114 -9.64 12.36 -7.58
CA GLN A 114 -10.57 12.45 -8.72
C GLN A 114 -10.70 11.12 -9.47
N LEU A 115 -9.57 10.44 -9.72
CA LEU A 115 -9.56 9.15 -10.42
C LEU A 115 -10.21 8.05 -9.57
N ALA A 116 -9.99 8.04 -8.26
CA ALA A 116 -10.65 7.11 -7.34
C ALA A 116 -12.18 7.32 -7.33
N ALA A 117 -12.64 8.58 -7.33
CA ALA A 117 -14.07 8.91 -7.39
C ALA A 117 -14.72 8.43 -8.69
N GLN A 118 -14.03 8.53 -9.83
CA GLN A 118 -14.53 8.05 -11.13
C GLN A 118 -14.66 6.52 -11.20
N GLY A 119 -13.84 5.78 -10.45
CA GLY A 119 -13.88 4.32 -10.37
C GLY A 119 -14.90 3.74 -9.38
N SER A 120 -15.61 4.59 -8.63
CA SER A 120 -16.56 4.18 -7.60
C SER A 120 -17.96 3.92 -8.21
N PHE A 121 -18.17 2.73 -8.78
CA PHE A 121 -19.48 2.20 -9.18
C PHE A 121 -20.08 1.32 -8.09
#